data_AF-A0A3N5UTZ7-F1
#
_entry.id   AF-A0A3N5UTZ7-F1
#
_cell.length_a   1.000
_cell.length_b   1.000
_cell.length_c   1.000
_cell.angle_alpha   90.00
_cell.angle_beta   90.00
_cell.angle_gamma   90.00
#
_symmetry.space_group_name_H-M   'P 1'
#
loop_
_entity.id
_entity.type
_entity.pdbx_description
1 polymer ?
#
loop_
_entity_poly.entity_id
_entity_poly.type
_entity_poly.pdbx_seq_one_letter_code
_entity_poly.pdbx_strand_id
1 'polypeptide(L)'
;ERAKARLIFTSEESVESSLEYIVDGVVELNYELNDGIRTRSLFLKKLRGIPIKRSVYFFTLKDRILRCFDSYDPRDFRINKTDKLPKETDYSTQLLQTGYQDLDNYIGGTLPQRGLITIEKEDTLSSDIIVLFLNDLFYNFSKRRYPLLLDSGLKDVLTDMHKSKNQNYKLHVMDELRSKERSAQDRIKRKNNFYKYVDKAVSGLENMEKIVAMVESKSLDNFISGTSDINDCCRFIKSKFELSFLILNSNNNLERYYSVSDIHLKFILICGTLFLKCSTPASALFGIKVVNSVPQIQLDHVL
;
A
#
# COMPACT_ATOMS: atom_id res chain seq x y z
N GLU A 1 -35.09 23.60 31.26
CA GLU A 1 -34.75 22.30 30.63
C GLU A 1 -33.99 21.43 31.63
N ARG A 2 -34.47 20.20 31.89
CA ARG A 2 -34.04 19.42 33.08
C ARG A 2 -33.49 18.02 32.81
N ALA A 3 -33.14 17.67 31.58
CA ALA A 3 -32.26 16.52 31.32
C ALA A 3 -31.41 16.81 30.07
N LYS A 4 -30.09 16.96 30.23
CA LYS A 4 -29.12 16.99 29.13
C LYS A 4 -28.93 15.58 28.53
N ALA A 5 -30.03 14.86 28.32
CA ALA A 5 -29.99 13.52 27.77
C ALA A 5 -29.76 13.60 26.25
N ARG A 6 -28.84 12.77 25.73
CA ARG A 6 -28.65 12.58 24.29
C ARG A 6 -29.40 11.30 23.92
N LEU A 7 -30.39 11.43 23.05
CA LEU A 7 -31.22 10.32 22.59
C LEU A 7 -30.77 9.88 21.20
N ILE A 8 -30.74 8.57 20.97
CA ILE A 8 -30.48 7.95 19.67
C ILE A 8 -31.68 7.06 19.35
N PHE A 9 -32.27 7.28 18.18
CA PHE A 9 -33.33 6.44 17.64
C PHE A 9 -32.77 5.65 16.47
N THR A 10 -33.18 4.39 16.33
CA THR A 10 -32.79 3.50 15.24
C THR A 10 -34.04 3.11 14.45
N SER A 11 -33.95 3.19 13.12
CA SER A 11 -34.99 2.73 12.20
C SER A 11 -34.34 1.90 11.11
N GLU A 12 -35.05 0.88 10.62
CA GLU A 12 -34.65 0.03 9.49
C GLU A 12 -35.43 0.36 8.21
N GLU A 13 -36.36 1.32 8.27
CA GLU A 13 -37.19 1.71 7.13
C GLU A 13 -36.37 2.43 6.05
N SER A 14 -36.55 2.02 4.79
CA SER A 14 -35.85 2.57 3.62
C SER A 14 -36.51 3.83 3.03
N VAL A 15 -37.59 4.32 3.65
CA VAL A 15 -38.38 5.47 3.19
C VAL A 15 -38.22 6.61 4.20
N GLU A 16 -38.27 7.86 3.73
CA GLU A 16 -38.23 9.06 4.57
C GLU A 16 -39.26 8.95 5.71
N SER A 17 -38.76 8.65 6.91
CA SER A 17 -39.62 8.44 8.06
C SER A 17 -40.10 9.79 8.58
N SER A 18 -41.35 9.87 9.06
CA SER A 18 -41.88 11.06 9.72
C SER A 18 -41.01 11.53 10.91
N LEU A 19 -40.21 10.62 11.47
CA LEU A 19 -39.24 10.88 12.52
C LEU A 19 -38.14 11.87 12.10
N GLU A 20 -37.73 11.88 10.83
CA GLU A 20 -36.68 12.77 10.30
C GLU A 20 -37.01 14.26 10.48
N TYR A 21 -38.30 14.60 10.48
CA TYR A 21 -38.77 15.99 10.65
C TYR A 21 -38.64 16.49 12.09
N ILE A 22 -38.69 15.59 13.08
CA ILE A 22 -38.75 15.92 14.50
C ILE A 22 -37.34 15.94 15.12
N VAL A 23 -36.41 15.13 14.60
CA VAL A 23 -35.06 15.02 15.13
C VAL A 23 -34.12 16.13 14.64
N ASP A 24 -33.13 16.45 15.48
CA ASP A 24 -32.09 17.43 15.16
C ASP A 24 -31.00 16.86 14.23
N GLY A 25 -30.83 15.55 14.16
CA GLY A 25 -29.83 14.90 13.30
C GLY A 25 -30.35 13.62 12.68
N VAL A 26 -29.98 13.38 11.42
CA VAL A 26 -30.30 12.16 10.69
C VAL A 26 -29.01 11.58 10.12
N VAL A 27 -28.77 10.31 10.45
CA VAL A 27 -27.61 9.54 10.01
C VAL A 27 -28.10 8.25 9.38
N GLU A 28 -27.69 7.99 8.14
CA GLU A 28 -28.01 6.77 7.42
C GLU A 28 -26.78 5.86 7.37
N LEU A 29 -26.97 4.56 7.63
CA LEU A 29 -25.92 3.56 7.52
C LEU A 29 -26.23 2.66 6.33
N ASN A 30 -25.36 2.70 5.34
CA ASN A 30 -25.52 1.96 4.09
C ASN A 30 -24.38 0.96 3.91
N TYR A 31 -24.64 -0.08 3.12
CA TYR A 31 -23.59 -0.90 2.56
C TYR A 31 -23.82 -1.09 1.07
N GLU A 32 -22.73 -1.17 0.32
CA GLU A 32 -22.74 -1.44 -1.11
C GLU A 32 -21.82 -2.61 -1.42
N LEU A 33 -22.17 -3.38 -2.45
CA LEU A 33 -21.34 -4.46 -2.97
C LEU A 33 -20.90 -4.08 -4.38
N ASN A 34 -19.66 -3.57 -4.50
CA ASN A 34 -19.08 -3.13 -5.77
C ASN A 34 -17.86 -4.00 -6.10
N ASP A 35 -17.82 -4.60 -7.29
CA ASP A 35 -16.75 -5.54 -7.71
C ASP A 35 -16.50 -6.70 -6.73
N GLY A 36 -17.56 -7.19 -6.07
CA GLY A 36 -17.46 -8.20 -5.02
C GLY A 36 -16.88 -7.69 -3.69
N ILE A 37 -16.54 -6.41 -3.59
CA ILE A 37 -16.09 -5.75 -2.37
C ILE A 37 -17.30 -5.14 -1.66
N ARG A 38 -17.53 -5.57 -0.42
CA ARG A 38 -18.48 -4.90 0.46
C ARG A 38 -17.84 -3.64 1.03
N THR A 39 -18.52 -2.51 0.91
CA THR A 39 -18.17 -1.26 1.58
C THR A 39 -19.31 -0.83 2.48
N ARG A 40 -18.98 -0.18 3.61
CA ARG A 40 -19.96 0.39 4.54
C ARG A 40 -19.75 1.89 4.64
N SER A 41 -20.82 2.64 4.49
CA SER A 41 -20.81 4.09 4.53
C SER A 41 -21.85 4.62 5.50
N LEU A 42 -21.49 5.71 6.16
CA LEU A 42 -22.32 6.51 7.02
C LEU A 42 -22.57 7.83 6.29
N PHE A 43 -23.84 8.16 6.08
CA PHE A 43 -24.26 9.41 5.45
C PHE A 43 -24.93 10.32 6.48
N LEU A 44 -24.31 11.48 6.73
CA LEU A 44 -24.90 12.56 7.52
C LEU A 44 -25.87 13.33 6.62
N LYS A 45 -27.16 13.00 6.72
CA LYS A 45 -28.22 13.64 5.94
C LYS A 45 -28.60 15.00 6.50
N LYS A 46 -28.65 15.14 7.83
CA LYS A 46 -29.10 16.35 8.52
C LYS A 46 -28.38 16.53 9.85
N LEU A 47 -27.99 17.76 10.17
CA LEU A 47 -27.57 18.23 11.51
C LEU A 47 -28.09 19.66 11.71
N ARG A 48 -29.05 19.85 12.62
CA ARG A 48 -29.69 21.15 12.87
C ARG A 48 -28.71 22.09 13.57
N GLY A 49 -28.49 23.26 12.99
CA GLY A 49 -27.61 24.29 13.56
C GLY A 49 -26.11 24.00 13.45
N ILE A 50 -25.70 22.92 12.76
CA ILE A 50 -24.30 22.55 12.58
C ILE A 50 -24.03 22.30 11.09
N PRO A 51 -23.04 22.96 10.46
CA PRO A 51 -22.71 22.71 9.07
C PRO A 51 -22.08 21.31 8.89
N ILE A 52 -22.58 20.57 7.90
CA ILE A 52 -22.00 19.29 7.48
C ILE A 52 -20.86 19.58 6.50
N LYS A 53 -19.61 19.53 6.96
CA LYS A 53 -18.42 19.74 6.11
C LYS A 53 -18.16 18.56 5.17
N ARG A 54 -18.52 17.37 5.62
CA ARG A 54 -18.39 16.10 4.90
C ARG A 54 -19.58 15.23 5.28
N SER A 55 -20.33 14.78 4.29
CA SER A 55 -21.56 14.03 4.48
C SER A 55 -21.35 12.52 4.46
N VAL A 56 -20.34 12.00 3.77
CA VAL A 56 -20.09 10.55 3.65
C VAL A 56 -18.82 10.14 4.37
N TYR A 57 -18.91 9.13 5.24
CA TYR A 57 -17.78 8.50 5.93
C TYR A 57 -17.83 6.99 5.71
N PHE A 58 -16.72 6.38 5.35
CA PHE A 58 -16.63 4.92 5.40
C PHE A 58 -16.32 4.45 6.81
N PHE A 59 -16.78 3.26 7.18
CA PHE A 59 -16.52 2.70 8.49
C PHE A 59 -16.27 1.20 8.47
N THR A 60 -15.62 0.72 9.52
CA THR A 60 -15.45 -0.71 9.83
C THR A 60 -16.19 -1.05 11.13
N LEU A 61 -16.54 -2.32 11.29
CA LEU A 61 -17.08 -2.89 12.53
C LEU A 61 -16.07 -3.81 13.24
N LYS A 62 -14.77 -3.72 12.88
CA LYS A 62 -13.68 -4.48 13.50
C LYS A 62 -13.75 -4.38 15.02
N ASP A 63 -13.53 -5.51 15.69
CA ASP A 63 -13.65 -5.68 17.14
C ASP A 63 -15.03 -5.36 17.74
N ARG A 64 -16.08 -5.36 16.91
CA ARG A 64 -17.47 -4.98 17.29
C ARG A 64 -17.63 -3.49 17.60
N ILE A 65 -16.74 -2.65 17.08
CA ILE A 65 -16.77 -1.19 17.29
C ILE A 65 -16.90 -0.51 15.94
N LEU A 66 -17.89 0.37 15.80
CA LEU A 66 -18.02 1.25 14.63
C LEU A 66 -16.90 2.29 14.68
N ARG A 67 -16.02 2.25 13.68
CA ARG A 67 -14.92 3.20 13.52
C ARG A 67 -14.96 3.78 12.12
N CYS A 68 -15.16 5.09 12.03
CA CYS A 68 -15.07 5.80 10.76
C CYS A 68 -13.61 6.01 10.33
N PHE A 69 -13.40 6.13 9.03
CA PHE A 69 -12.12 6.55 8.45
C PHE A 69 -12.16 8.04 8.15
N ASP A 70 -11.07 8.73 8.46
CA ASP A 70 -10.94 10.16 8.22
C ASP A 70 -10.74 10.49 6.74
N SER A 71 -10.75 11.78 6.41
CA SER A 71 -10.37 12.24 5.08
C SER A 71 -8.86 12.18 4.94
N TYR A 72 -8.39 11.76 3.78
CA TYR A 72 -6.98 11.80 3.46
C TYR A 72 -6.44 13.23 3.53
N ASP A 73 -5.39 13.42 4.32
CA ASP A 73 -4.58 14.62 4.36
C ASP A 73 -3.11 14.21 4.17
N PRO A 74 -2.42 14.67 3.11
CA PRO A 74 -1.00 14.35 2.90
C PRO A 74 -0.11 14.69 4.09
N ARG A 75 -0.50 15.67 4.93
CA ARG A 75 0.25 16.09 6.11
C ARG A 75 0.32 15.00 7.17
N ASP A 76 -0.68 14.13 7.25
CA ASP A 76 -0.74 13.04 8.22
C ASP A 76 0.25 11.91 7.88
N PHE A 77 0.74 11.86 6.64
CA PHE A 77 1.66 10.82 6.17
C PHE A 77 3.11 11.30 6.08
N ARG A 78 3.41 12.51 6.56
CA ARG A 78 4.77 13.07 6.47
C ARG A 78 5.68 12.42 7.51
N ILE A 79 6.74 11.78 7.04
CA ILE A 79 7.76 11.18 7.90
C ILE A 79 8.62 12.29 8.51
N ASN A 80 8.50 12.53 9.82
CA ASN A 80 9.35 13.48 10.54
C ASN A 80 10.65 12.82 11.03
N LYS A 81 11.77 13.54 10.93
CA LYS A 81 13.11 13.01 11.23
C LYS A 81 13.41 12.81 12.73
N THR A 82 12.55 13.31 13.62
CA THR A 82 12.78 13.39 15.07
C THR A 82 12.08 12.30 15.88
N ASP A 83 11.37 11.41 15.20
CA ASP A 83 10.36 10.59 15.83
C ASP A 83 10.92 9.25 16.31
N LYS A 84 10.64 8.91 17.58
CA LYS A 84 11.11 7.68 18.22
C LYS A 84 10.38 6.45 17.68
N LEU A 85 11.12 5.34 17.67
CA LEU A 85 10.70 4.04 17.15
C LEU A 85 9.36 3.59 17.76
N PRO A 86 8.41 3.05 16.96
CA PRO A 86 7.30 2.26 17.47
C PRO A 86 7.83 1.15 18.39
N LYS A 87 7.08 0.83 19.45
CA LYS A 87 7.39 -0.31 20.30
C LYS A 87 7.28 -1.61 19.49
N GLU A 88 8.18 -2.54 19.80
CA GLU A 88 8.27 -3.85 19.18
C GLU A 88 6.91 -4.56 19.18
N THR A 89 6.45 -4.95 18.00
CA THR A 89 5.43 -5.98 17.81
C THR A 89 6.13 -7.33 17.64
N ASP A 90 5.61 -8.35 18.32
CA ASP A 90 6.11 -9.73 18.24
C ASP A 90 5.76 -10.34 16.87
N TYR A 91 6.61 -10.08 15.87
CA TYR A 91 6.51 -10.76 14.58
C TYR A 91 7.05 -12.19 14.70
N SER A 92 6.35 -13.16 14.09
CA SER A 92 6.85 -14.53 14.03
C SER A 92 8.16 -14.57 13.24
N THR A 93 9.19 -15.20 13.81
CA THR A 93 10.53 -15.28 13.22
C THR A 93 10.60 -16.23 12.02
N GLN A 94 9.53 -16.97 11.71
CA GLN A 94 9.54 -18.04 10.71
C GLN A 94 8.97 -17.63 9.34
N LEU A 95 8.02 -16.69 9.29
CA LEU A 95 7.30 -16.35 8.06
C LEU A 95 7.56 -14.92 7.54
N LEU A 96 7.60 -14.76 6.21
CA LEU A 96 7.62 -13.46 5.54
C LEU A 96 6.19 -12.89 5.54
N GLN A 97 5.97 -11.80 6.27
CA GLN A 97 4.66 -11.16 6.45
C GLN A 97 4.76 -9.67 6.20
N THR A 98 3.66 -9.04 5.80
CA THR A 98 3.57 -7.58 5.59
C THR A 98 3.68 -6.81 6.91
N GLY A 99 3.27 -7.45 8.00
CA GLY A 99 3.19 -6.83 9.33
C GLY A 99 1.79 -6.28 9.64
N TYR A 100 0.86 -6.36 8.69
CA TYR A 100 -0.54 -5.99 8.87
C TYR A 100 -1.41 -7.24 8.93
N GLN A 101 -1.85 -7.62 10.13
CA GLN A 101 -2.55 -8.88 10.35
C GLN A 101 -3.77 -9.09 9.43
N ASP A 102 -4.58 -8.05 9.20
CA ASP A 102 -5.76 -8.14 8.33
C ASP A 102 -5.36 -8.43 6.87
N LEU A 103 -4.29 -7.80 6.38
CA LEU A 103 -3.78 -8.03 5.03
C LEU A 103 -3.10 -9.39 4.94
N ASP A 104 -2.27 -9.75 5.93
CA ASP A 104 -1.58 -11.03 6.00
C ASP A 104 -2.58 -12.18 5.99
N ASN A 105 -3.63 -12.11 6.81
CA ASN A 105 -4.71 -13.11 6.81
C ASN A 105 -5.38 -13.21 5.44
N TYR A 106 -5.61 -12.07 4.79
CA TYR A 106 -6.29 -12.03 3.49
C TYR A 106 -5.47 -12.66 2.37
N ILE A 107 -4.16 -12.43 2.33
CA ILE A 107 -3.26 -12.96 1.30
C ILE A 107 -2.82 -14.42 1.56
N GLY A 108 -3.35 -15.10 2.58
CA GLY A 108 -3.03 -16.49 2.91
C GLY A 108 -1.95 -16.67 3.98
N GLY A 109 -1.68 -15.64 4.79
CA GLY A 109 -0.82 -15.66 5.98
C GLY A 109 0.63 -15.30 5.73
N THR A 110 1.12 -15.43 4.49
CA THR A 110 2.54 -15.24 4.15
C THR A 110 2.71 -14.61 2.77
N LEU A 111 3.73 -13.76 2.64
CA LEU A 111 4.17 -13.24 1.35
C LEU A 111 4.76 -14.38 0.49
N PRO A 112 4.53 -14.35 -0.84
CA PRO A 112 5.01 -15.38 -1.74
C PRO A 112 6.54 -15.42 -1.78
N GLN A 113 7.11 -16.61 -1.57
CA GLN A 113 8.54 -16.83 -1.79
C GLN A 113 8.85 -16.68 -3.28
N ARG A 114 9.93 -15.95 -3.60
CA ARG A 114 10.32 -15.60 -4.97
C ARG A 114 9.19 -14.88 -5.72
N GLY A 115 8.35 -14.16 -4.97
CA GLY A 115 7.19 -13.47 -5.51
C GLY A 115 7.48 -12.03 -5.96
N LEU A 116 6.55 -11.49 -6.73
CA LEU A 116 6.48 -10.12 -7.17
C LEU A 116 5.23 -9.45 -6.58
N ILE A 117 5.45 -8.50 -5.69
CA ILE A 117 4.41 -7.65 -5.12
C ILE A 117 4.44 -6.32 -5.84
N THR A 118 3.31 -5.95 -6.40
CA THR A 118 3.16 -4.70 -7.12
C THR A 118 2.39 -3.72 -6.26
N ILE A 119 2.93 -2.52 -6.08
CA ILE A 119 2.31 -1.46 -5.29
C ILE A 119 2.07 -0.26 -6.20
N GLU A 120 0.81 0.06 -6.40
CA GLU A 120 0.33 1.17 -7.20
C GLU A 120 -0.19 2.28 -6.29
N LYS A 121 0.02 3.53 -6.69
CA LYS A 121 -0.65 4.68 -6.08
C LYS A 121 -1.21 5.61 -7.15
N GLU A 122 -2.29 6.30 -6.81
CA GLU A 122 -2.76 7.44 -7.60
C GLU A 122 -1.78 8.62 -7.51
N ASP A 123 -1.78 9.48 -8.52
CA ASP A 123 -0.91 10.67 -8.60
C ASP A 123 -1.11 11.67 -7.47
N THR A 124 -2.35 11.81 -7.05
CA THR A 124 -2.79 12.72 -6.00
C THR A 124 -2.29 12.30 -4.61
N LEU A 125 -1.79 11.08 -4.47
CA LEU A 125 -1.32 10.51 -3.21
C LEU A 125 0.17 10.77 -2.98
N SER A 126 0.52 11.08 -1.73
CA SER A 126 1.90 11.25 -1.29
C SER A 126 2.68 9.95 -1.45
N SER A 127 3.91 10.05 -1.95
CA SER A 127 4.82 8.90 -2.02
C SER A 127 5.19 8.36 -0.63
N ASP A 128 5.10 9.19 0.41
CA ASP A 128 5.37 8.78 1.80
C ASP A 128 4.45 7.65 2.26
N ILE A 129 3.25 7.52 1.69
CA ILE A 129 2.32 6.43 2.03
C ILE A 129 2.94 5.06 1.75
N ILE A 130 3.61 4.88 0.61
CA ILE A 130 4.25 3.61 0.23
C ILE A 130 5.33 3.26 1.25
N VAL A 131 6.09 4.27 1.66
CA VAL A 131 7.20 4.14 2.59
C VAL A 131 6.73 3.76 3.98
N LEU A 132 5.69 4.43 4.45
CA LEU A 132 5.03 4.12 5.72
C LEU A 132 4.44 2.72 5.71
N PHE A 133 3.81 2.32 4.59
CA PHE A 133 3.27 0.98 4.43
C PHE A 133 4.37 -0.07 4.55
N LEU A 134 5.50 0.11 3.84
CA LEU A 134 6.61 -0.83 3.84
C LEU A 134 7.46 -0.81 5.11
N ASN A 135 7.21 0.10 6.05
CA ASN A 135 8.04 0.26 7.24
C ASN A 135 8.17 -1.02 8.08
N ASP A 136 7.06 -1.68 8.36
CA ASP A 136 7.02 -2.88 9.20
C ASP A 136 7.66 -4.07 8.49
N LEU A 137 7.48 -4.12 7.17
CA LEU A 137 8.13 -5.08 6.31
C LEU A 137 9.67 -4.87 6.29
N PHE A 138 10.14 -3.64 6.15
CA PHE A 138 11.57 -3.33 6.21
C PHE A 138 12.18 -3.63 7.57
N TYR A 139 11.42 -3.41 8.64
CA TYR A 139 11.82 -3.83 9.98
C TYR A 139 11.99 -5.36 10.06
N ASN A 140 11.05 -6.12 9.49
CA ASN A 140 11.16 -7.58 9.39
C ASN A 140 12.39 -8.01 8.57
N PHE A 141 12.68 -7.36 7.45
CA PHE A 141 13.89 -7.63 6.66
C PHE A 141 15.16 -7.29 7.43
N SER A 142 15.17 -6.19 8.18
CA SER A 142 16.27 -5.81 9.08
C SER A 142 16.56 -6.89 10.11
N LYS A 143 15.53 -7.40 10.80
CA LYS A 143 15.69 -8.47 11.79
C LYS A 143 16.27 -9.75 11.18
N ARG A 144 15.90 -10.05 9.94
CA ARG A 144 16.39 -11.21 9.19
C ARG A 144 17.73 -10.97 8.47
N ARG A 145 18.26 -9.74 8.51
CA ARG A 145 19.47 -9.29 7.79
C ARG A 145 19.37 -9.48 6.27
N TYR A 146 18.17 -9.36 5.70
CA TYR A 146 18.00 -9.41 4.26
C TYR A 146 18.54 -8.10 3.65
N PRO A 147 19.54 -8.14 2.75
CA PRO A 147 19.93 -6.97 1.99
C PRO A 147 18.79 -6.49 1.09
N LEU A 148 18.65 -5.16 1.01
CA LEU A 148 17.72 -4.51 0.10
C LEU A 148 18.48 -3.98 -1.11
N LEU A 149 18.06 -4.41 -2.29
CA LEU A 149 18.52 -3.89 -3.56
C LEU A 149 17.46 -2.94 -4.12
N LEU A 150 17.80 -1.65 -4.19
CA LEU A 150 16.89 -0.59 -4.61
C LEU A 150 17.30 -0.02 -5.94
N ASP A 151 16.32 0.31 -6.77
CA ASP A 151 16.53 1.27 -7.85
C ASP A 151 16.87 2.66 -7.30
N SER A 152 17.74 3.37 -8.03
CA SER A 152 18.14 4.76 -7.82
C SER A 152 16.98 5.72 -7.51
N GLY A 153 15.83 5.55 -8.16
CA GLY A 153 14.63 6.38 -7.93
C GLY A 153 14.05 6.28 -6.51
N LEU A 154 14.31 5.17 -5.81
CA LEU A 154 13.83 4.92 -4.44
C LEU A 154 14.88 5.21 -3.38
N LYS A 155 16.11 5.53 -3.79
CA LYS A 155 17.24 5.75 -2.88
C LYS A 155 16.93 6.84 -1.88
N ASP A 156 16.52 8.02 -2.34
CA ASP A 156 16.33 9.18 -1.46
C ASP A 156 15.20 8.94 -0.46
N VAL A 157 14.12 8.36 -0.95
CA VAL A 157 12.91 8.00 -0.18
C VAL A 157 13.24 7.03 0.96
N LEU A 158 14.07 6.01 0.70
CA LEU A 158 14.38 4.96 1.68
C LEU A 158 15.60 5.28 2.54
N THR A 159 16.51 6.15 2.06
CA THR A 159 17.66 6.60 2.85
C THR A 159 17.21 7.47 4.03
N ASP A 160 16.20 8.32 3.83
CA ASP A 160 15.65 9.15 4.91
C ASP A 160 14.95 8.31 6.00
N MET A 161 14.33 7.20 5.62
CA MET A 161 13.79 6.20 6.56
C MET A 161 14.89 5.43 7.30
N HIS A 162 15.89 4.94 6.57
CA HIS A 162 16.98 4.15 7.14
C HIS A 162 17.71 4.92 8.25
N LYS A 163 18.01 6.20 7.98
CA LYS A 163 18.66 7.12 8.93
C LYS A 163 17.80 7.45 10.14
N SER A 164 16.48 7.53 10.00
CA SER A 164 15.59 7.90 11.10
C SER A 164 15.29 6.74 12.06
N LYS A 165 15.42 5.47 11.62
CA LYS A 165 14.91 4.31 12.39
C LYS A 165 15.95 3.27 12.87
N ASN A 166 17.26 3.53 12.79
CA ASN A 166 18.32 2.59 13.23
C ASN A 166 18.13 1.16 12.67
N GLN A 167 17.70 1.03 11.42
CA GLN A 167 17.50 -0.27 10.78
C GLN A 167 18.84 -0.85 10.31
N ASN A 168 19.08 -2.14 10.55
CA ASN A 168 20.35 -2.83 10.33
C ASN A 168 20.39 -3.66 9.03
N TYR A 169 19.51 -3.40 8.06
CA TYR A 169 19.66 -4.01 6.72
C TYR A 169 20.76 -3.30 5.92
N LYS A 170 21.42 -4.04 5.03
CA LYS A 170 22.37 -3.47 4.06
C LYS A 170 21.60 -2.92 2.86
N LEU A 171 21.82 -1.64 2.57
CA LEU A 171 21.21 -0.96 1.42
C LEU A 171 22.17 -0.98 0.23
N HIS A 172 21.72 -1.53 -0.89
CA HIS A 172 22.43 -1.53 -2.16
C HIS A 172 21.61 -0.78 -3.19
N VAL A 173 22.24 0.16 -3.89
CA VAL A 173 21.57 0.93 -4.94
C VAL A 173 22.02 0.42 -6.29
N MET A 174 21.03 0.13 -7.12
CA MET A 174 21.13 -0.11 -8.55
C MET A 174 21.27 1.27 -9.22
N ASP A 175 22.49 1.62 -9.65
CA ASP A 175 22.76 2.86 -10.41
C ASP A 175 22.00 2.92 -11.74
N GLU A 176 21.31 4.03 -11.97
CA GLU A 176 20.45 4.31 -13.14
C GLU A 176 21.21 4.10 -14.47
N LEU A 177 21.10 2.92 -15.09
CA LEU A 177 21.69 2.68 -16.41
C LEU A 177 20.75 3.23 -17.49
N ARG A 178 20.95 4.48 -17.88
CA ARG A 178 20.18 5.11 -18.98
C ARG A 178 20.52 4.43 -20.31
N SER A 179 19.62 3.63 -20.86
CA SER A 179 19.81 3.08 -22.21
C SER A 179 19.60 4.19 -23.25
N LYS A 180 20.67 4.57 -23.97
CA LYS A 180 20.62 5.58 -25.06
C LYS A 180 20.05 5.06 -26.39
N GLU A 181 19.60 3.82 -26.44
CA GLU A 181 19.35 3.08 -27.69
C GLU A 181 17.87 3.22 -28.12
N ARG A 182 17.51 3.24 -29.42
CA ARG A 182 16.17 3.67 -29.95
C ARG A 182 15.54 2.78 -31.06
N SER A 183 16.13 1.66 -31.45
CA SER A 183 15.74 0.81 -32.61
C SER A 183 15.25 -0.61 -32.25
N ALA A 184 14.80 -1.40 -33.23
CA ALA A 184 14.27 -2.77 -33.02
C ALA A 184 15.35 -3.82 -32.66
N GLN A 185 16.55 -3.72 -33.27
CA GLN A 185 17.74 -4.49 -32.84
C GLN A 185 18.13 -4.14 -31.38
N ASP A 186 17.68 -2.97 -30.90
CA ASP A 186 17.91 -2.51 -29.54
C ASP A 186 16.96 -3.14 -28.52
N ARG A 187 15.85 -3.77 -28.91
CA ARG A 187 14.97 -4.47 -27.94
C ARG A 187 15.67 -5.65 -27.26
N ILE A 188 16.29 -6.52 -28.05
CA ILE A 188 17.04 -7.68 -27.53
C ILE A 188 18.25 -7.21 -26.71
N LYS A 189 18.95 -6.17 -27.18
CA LYS A 189 20.08 -5.57 -26.45
C LYS A 189 19.66 -4.97 -25.12
N ARG A 190 18.59 -4.17 -25.06
CA ARG A 190 18.03 -3.60 -23.83
C ARG A 190 17.67 -4.68 -22.81
N LYS A 191 16.98 -5.74 -23.24
CA LYS A 191 16.63 -6.88 -22.37
C LYS A 191 17.88 -7.61 -21.84
N ASN A 192 18.86 -7.89 -22.70
CA ASN A 192 20.11 -8.52 -22.28
C ASN A 192 20.92 -7.61 -21.33
N ASN A 193 20.88 -6.29 -21.54
CA ASN A 193 21.50 -5.32 -20.66
C ASN A 193 20.84 -5.33 -19.28
N PHE A 194 19.50 -5.46 -19.21
CA PHE A 194 18.78 -5.63 -17.95
C PHE A 194 19.24 -6.88 -17.18
N TYR A 195 19.35 -8.03 -17.84
CA TYR A 195 19.82 -9.27 -17.20
C TYR A 195 21.25 -9.14 -16.67
N LYS A 196 22.18 -8.65 -17.49
CA LYS A 196 23.57 -8.42 -17.08
C LYS A 196 23.67 -7.45 -15.90
N TYR A 197 22.80 -6.44 -15.90
CA TYR A 197 22.77 -5.42 -14.87
C TYR A 197 22.32 -5.98 -13.52
N VAL A 198 21.22 -6.74 -13.49
CA VAL A 198 20.76 -7.45 -12.29
C VAL A 198 21.79 -8.48 -11.84
N ASP A 199 22.37 -9.27 -12.75
CA ASP A 199 23.40 -10.25 -12.42
C ASP A 199 24.63 -9.59 -11.77
N LYS A 200 25.07 -8.43 -12.29
CA LYS A 200 26.16 -7.66 -11.69
C LYS A 200 25.81 -7.11 -10.30
N ALA A 201 24.57 -6.68 -10.11
CA ALA A 201 24.11 -6.19 -8.81
C ALA A 201 24.04 -7.32 -7.77
N VAL A 202 23.63 -8.51 -8.19
CA VAL A 202 23.55 -9.72 -7.36
C VAL A 202 24.93 -10.33 -7.11
N SER A 203 25.86 -10.26 -8.06
CA SER A 203 27.20 -10.85 -7.89
C SER A 203 27.98 -10.22 -6.74
N GLY A 204 27.80 -8.92 -6.50
CA GLY A 204 28.32 -8.22 -5.33
C GLY A 204 27.70 -8.65 -3.99
N LEU A 205 26.68 -9.51 -4.03
CA LEU A 205 25.90 -10.00 -2.90
C LEU A 205 25.95 -11.54 -2.76
N GLU A 206 26.82 -12.23 -3.51
CA GLU A 206 26.86 -13.70 -3.66
C GLU A 206 26.94 -14.51 -2.35
N ASN A 207 27.42 -13.92 -1.25
CA ASN A 207 27.45 -14.55 0.07
C ASN A 207 26.14 -14.42 0.87
N MET A 208 25.08 -13.85 0.28
CA MET A 208 23.79 -13.61 0.94
C MET A 208 22.70 -14.51 0.34
N GLU A 209 22.14 -15.41 1.15
CA GLU A 209 21.15 -16.40 0.66
C GLU A 209 19.82 -15.77 0.21
N LYS A 210 19.45 -14.59 0.73
CA LYS A 210 18.11 -14.01 0.54
C LYS A 210 18.16 -12.50 0.36
N ILE A 211 17.97 -12.06 -0.88
CA ILE A 211 17.98 -10.64 -1.28
C ILE A 211 16.56 -10.21 -1.60
N VAL A 212 16.16 -9.00 -1.17
CA VAL A 212 14.90 -8.38 -1.56
C VAL A 212 15.16 -7.24 -2.54
N ALA A 213 14.44 -7.22 -3.66
CA ALA A 213 14.56 -6.17 -4.66
C ALA A 213 13.36 -5.22 -4.63
N MET A 214 13.60 -3.95 -4.92
CA MET A 214 12.54 -2.95 -5.08
C MET A 214 12.88 -2.02 -6.24
N VAL A 215 11.98 -1.96 -7.23
CA VAL A 215 12.21 -1.29 -8.51
C VAL A 215 11.00 -0.46 -8.86
N GLU A 216 11.19 0.73 -9.43
CA GLU A 216 10.09 1.51 -9.99
C GLU A 216 9.79 1.10 -11.44
N SER A 217 8.52 1.17 -11.83
CA SER A 217 8.07 0.89 -13.21
C SER A 217 8.87 1.68 -14.24
N LYS A 218 9.10 2.98 -14.00
CA LYS A 218 9.86 3.87 -14.90
C LYS A 218 11.26 3.35 -15.26
N SER A 219 11.93 2.70 -14.31
CA SER A 219 13.29 2.18 -14.51
C SER A 219 13.27 0.89 -15.30
N LEU A 220 12.22 0.09 -15.11
CA LEU A 220 11.98 -1.10 -15.90
C LEU A 220 11.54 -0.75 -17.34
N ASP A 221 10.78 0.33 -17.52
CA ASP A 221 10.32 0.84 -18.82
C ASP A 221 11.50 1.19 -19.75
N ASN A 222 12.65 1.58 -19.19
CA ASN A 222 13.87 1.83 -19.98
C ASN A 222 14.36 0.56 -20.70
N PHE A 223 14.13 -0.63 -20.13
CA PHE A 223 14.60 -1.89 -20.67
C PHE A 223 13.52 -2.67 -21.43
N ILE A 224 12.25 -2.39 -21.14
CA ILE A 224 11.11 -3.18 -21.57
C ILE A 224 10.28 -2.40 -22.59
N SER A 225 10.04 -3.04 -23.75
CA SER A 225 9.29 -2.41 -24.84
C SER A 225 7.92 -3.06 -25.11
N GLY A 226 7.60 -4.20 -24.50
CA GLY A 226 6.32 -4.90 -24.69
C GLY A 226 5.97 -5.89 -23.58
N THR A 227 4.76 -6.44 -23.61
CA THR A 227 4.19 -7.33 -22.57
C THR A 227 4.95 -8.66 -22.44
N SER A 228 5.39 -9.26 -23.55
CA SER A 228 6.22 -10.47 -23.52
C SER A 228 7.55 -10.25 -22.80
N ASP A 229 8.16 -9.08 -23.01
CA ASP A 229 9.41 -8.71 -22.34
C ASP A 229 9.21 -8.56 -20.81
N ILE A 230 8.04 -8.11 -20.38
CA ILE A 230 7.67 -8.01 -18.95
C ILE A 230 7.62 -9.38 -18.30
N ASN A 231 6.92 -10.33 -18.91
CA ASN A 231 6.84 -11.69 -18.38
C ASN A 231 8.23 -12.28 -18.17
N ASP A 232 9.13 -12.14 -19.15
CA ASP A 232 10.47 -12.69 -19.05
C ASP A 232 11.33 -11.96 -18.02
N CYS A 233 11.28 -10.63 -17.97
CA CYS A 233 12.01 -9.85 -16.97
C CYS A 233 11.52 -10.14 -15.55
N CYS A 234 10.20 -10.23 -15.35
CA CYS A 234 9.62 -10.56 -14.05
C CYS A 234 9.96 -12.00 -13.63
N ARG A 235 9.92 -12.99 -14.53
CA ARG A 235 10.40 -14.35 -14.24
C ARG A 235 11.87 -14.36 -13.84
N PHE A 236 12.70 -13.59 -14.54
CA PHE A 236 14.11 -13.47 -14.23
C PHE A 236 14.33 -12.81 -12.85
N ILE A 237 13.64 -11.71 -12.53
CA ILE A 237 13.64 -11.07 -11.21
C ILE A 237 13.25 -12.10 -10.13
N LYS A 238 12.10 -12.78 -10.27
CA LYS A 238 11.63 -13.83 -9.36
C LYS A 238 12.66 -14.96 -9.19
N SER A 239 13.49 -15.21 -10.21
CA SER A 239 14.54 -16.22 -10.13
C SER A 239 15.75 -15.83 -9.27
N LYS A 240 15.95 -14.52 -9.04
CA LYS A 240 17.15 -13.96 -8.41
C LYS A 240 16.91 -13.48 -6.97
N PHE A 241 15.68 -13.14 -6.61
CA PHE A 241 15.36 -12.52 -5.33
C PHE A 241 14.39 -13.38 -4.52
N GLU A 242 14.52 -13.32 -3.19
CA GLU A 242 13.59 -13.96 -2.26
C GLU A 242 12.21 -13.30 -2.31
N LEU A 243 12.18 -11.99 -2.56
CA LEU A 243 10.96 -11.22 -2.77
C LEU A 243 11.29 -9.97 -3.60
N SER A 244 10.36 -9.56 -4.46
CA SER A 244 10.52 -8.38 -5.30
C SER A 244 9.32 -7.45 -5.20
N PHE A 245 9.59 -6.16 -5.14
CA PHE A 245 8.59 -5.10 -5.16
C PHE A 245 8.69 -4.30 -6.45
N LEU A 246 7.56 -4.12 -7.11
CA LEU A 246 7.44 -3.22 -8.25
C LEU A 246 6.54 -2.04 -7.86
N ILE A 247 7.12 -0.85 -7.80
CA ILE A 247 6.37 0.38 -7.53
C ILE A 247 5.86 0.94 -8.85
N LEU A 248 4.55 0.93 -9.01
CA LEU A 248 3.87 1.48 -10.16
C LEU A 248 3.52 2.95 -9.91
N ASN A 249 4.26 3.81 -10.59
CA ASN A 249 3.89 5.22 -10.73
C ASN A 249 3.00 5.36 -11.98
N SER A 250 2.01 6.23 -11.87
CA SER A 250 1.10 6.74 -12.92
C SER A 250 1.72 6.90 -14.31
N ASN A 251 1.75 5.81 -15.06
CA ASN A 251 2.07 5.78 -16.48
C ASN A 251 0.88 5.17 -17.23
N ASN A 252 0.68 5.57 -18.49
CA ASN A 252 -0.48 5.16 -19.30
C ASN A 252 -0.62 3.65 -19.58
N ASN A 253 0.29 2.80 -19.07
CA ASN A 253 0.29 1.36 -19.33
C ASN A 253 0.65 0.55 -18.07
N LEU A 254 -0.08 0.73 -16.95
CA LEU A 254 0.15 -0.08 -15.74
C LEU A 254 -0.41 -1.50 -15.85
N GLU A 255 -1.47 -1.69 -16.64
CA GLU A 255 -2.21 -2.95 -16.76
C GLU A 255 -1.34 -4.14 -17.16
N ARG A 256 -0.29 -3.88 -17.94
CA ARG A 256 0.69 -4.89 -18.37
C ARG A 256 1.46 -5.56 -17.22
N TYR A 257 1.47 -4.95 -16.03
CA TYR A 257 2.12 -5.52 -14.84
C TYR A 257 1.17 -6.35 -13.98
N TYR A 258 -0.15 -6.24 -14.16
CA TYR A 258 -1.11 -6.90 -13.28
C TYR A 258 -1.04 -8.43 -13.42
N SER A 259 -0.82 -8.93 -14.64
CA SER A 259 -0.74 -10.37 -14.92
C SER A 259 0.53 -11.07 -14.39
N VAL A 260 1.60 -10.33 -14.10
CA VAL A 260 2.86 -10.87 -13.56
C VAL A 260 2.96 -10.76 -12.04
N SER A 261 2.07 -9.99 -11.43
CA SER A 261 2.02 -9.72 -10.00
C SER A 261 1.43 -10.91 -9.26
N ASP A 262 2.12 -11.42 -8.25
CA ASP A 262 1.55 -12.44 -7.36
C ASP A 262 0.60 -11.79 -6.35
N ILE A 263 0.91 -10.56 -5.94
CA ILE A 263 0.03 -9.69 -5.16
C ILE A 263 0.04 -8.30 -5.80
N HIS A 264 -1.15 -7.73 -6.01
CA HIS A 264 -1.30 -6.35 -6.50
C HIS A 264 -2.04 -5.51 -5.47
N LEU A 265 -1.32 -4.53 -4.93
CA LEU A 265 -1.81 -3.56 -3.97
C LEU A 265 -1.95 -2.20 -4.65
N LYS A 266 -3.05 -1.50 -4.39
CA LYS A 266 -3.33 -0.19 -4.95
C LYS A 266 -3.85 0.76 -3.87
N PHE A 267 -3.14 1.87 -3.66
CA PHE A 267 -3.64 2.98 -2.85
C PHE A 267 -4.60 3.84 -3.68
N ILE A 268 -5.82 4.00 -3.19
CA ILE A 268 -6.90 4.73 -3.88
C ILE A 268 -7.65 5.67 -2.94
N LEU A 269 -8.22 6.74 -3.50
CA LEU A 269 -9.16 7.61 -2.79
C LEU A 269 -10.60 7.28 -3.20
N ILE A 270 -11.45 6.99 -2.22
CA ILE A 270 -12.89 6.85 -2.41
C ILE A 270 -13.59 7.89 -1.54
N CYS A 271 -14.29 8.84 -2.16
CA CYS A 271 -14.94 9.97 -1.48
C CYS A 271 -14.04 10.68 -0.45
N GLY A 272 -12.76 10.86 -0.79
CA GLY A 272 -11.77 11.51 0.05
C GLY A 272 -11.19 10.66 1.19
N THR A 273 -11.57 9.40 1.36
CA THR A 273 -10.90 8.47 2.28
C THR A 273 -9.87 7.62 1.55
N LEU A 274 -8.72 7.41 2.18
CA LEU A 274 -7.63 6.58 1.68
C LEU A 274 -7.87 5.11 1.99
N PHE A 275 -7.75 4.28 0.96
CA PHE A 275 -7.82 2.82 1.06
C PHE A 275 -6.62 2.14 0.42
N LEU A 276 -6.27 0.96 0.94
CA LEU A 276 -5.46 -0.02 0.26
C LEU A 276 -6.40 -1.07 -0.35
N LYS A 277 -6.45 -1.16 -1.68
CA LYS A 277 -7.12 -2.24 -2.39
C LYS A 277 -6.10 -3.33 -2.71
N CYS A 278 -6.40 -4.57 -2.33
CA CYS A 278 -5.67 -5.74 -2.81
C CYS A 278 -6.47 -6.31 -4.00
N SER A 279 -5.95 -6.21 -5.22
CA SER A 279 -6.65 -6.63 -6.45
C SER A 279 -6.36 -8.09 -6.86
N THR A 280 -5.20 -8.62 -6.47
CA THR A 280 -4.76 -10.01 -6.69
C THR A 280 -4.20 -10.53 -5.36
N PRO A 281 -4.59 -11.72 -4.84
CA PRO A 281 -5.33 -12.81 -5.49
C PRO A 281 -6.86 -12.66 -5.56
N ALA A 282 -7.45 -11.83 -4.70
CA ALA A 282 -8.87 -11.49 -4.73
C ALA A 282 -9.06 -10.03 -4.32
N SER A 283 -10.14 -9.39 -4.75
CA SER A 283 -10.46 -7.99 -4.44
C SER A 283 -10.83 -7.78 -2.96
N ALA A 284 -9.95 -7.19 -2.15
CA ALA A 284 -10.25 -6.67 -0.82
C ALA A 284 -9.94 -5.19 -0.68
N LEU A 285 -10.59 -4.56 0.29
CA LEU A 285 -10.42 -3.15 0.61
C LEU A 285 -10.15 -2.98 2.10
N PHE A 286 -9.05 -2.30 2.40
CA PHE A 286 -8.61 -1.98 3.74
C PHE A 286 -8.60 -0.47 3.91
N GLY A 287 -9.32 0.05 4.90
CA GLY A 287 -9.24 1.46 5.23
C GLY A 287 -7.93 1.76 5.96
N ILE A 288 -7.28 2.85 5.57
CA ILE A 288 -6.00 3.28 6.15
C ILE A 288 -6.26 4.33 7.22
N LYS A 289 -5.65 4.13 8.39
CA LYS A 289 -5.58 5.12 9.46
C LYS A 289 -4.13 5.44 9.77
N VAL A 290 -3.87 6.68 10.14
CA VAL A 290 -2.60 7.08 10.73
C VAL A 290 -2.74 7.04 12.24
N VAL A 291 -1.88 6.28 12.91
CA VAL A 291 -1.86 6.14 14.37
C VAL A 291 -0.62 6.82 14.93
N ASN A 292 -0.78 7.54 16.05
CA ASN A 292 0.28 8.23 16.82
C ASN A 292 0.82 9.53 16.21
N SER A 293 1.70 10.21 16.98
CA SER A 293 2.44 11.40 16.57
C SER A 293 3.43 11.13 15.41
N VAL A 294 3.85 9.87 15.30
CA VAL A 294 4.70 9.34 14.22
C VAL A 294 3.78 8.58 13.29
N PRO A 295 3.67 8.93 12.01
CA PRO A 295 2.72 8.26 11.14
C PRO A 295 2.98 6.76 11.08
N GLN A 296 2.04 5.97 11.57
CA GLN A 296 1.99 4.52 11.39
C GLN A 296 0.68 4.19 10.71
N ILE A 297 0.75 3.36 9.66
CA ILE A 297 -0.45 2.90 9.00
C ILE A 297 -1.08 1.80 9.86
N GLN A 298 -2.39 1.88 10.04
CA GLN A 298 -3.19 0.74 10.46
C GLN A 298 -4.15 0.41 9.33
N LEU A 299 -4.23 -0.89 9.02
CA LEU A 299 -5.17 -1.43 8.06
C LEU A 299 -6.32 -2.10 8.80
N ASP A 300 -7.53 -1.65 8.52
CA ASP A 300 -8.74 -2.30 8.97
C ASP A 300 -9.53 -2.78 7.75
N HIS A 301 -9.86 -4.07 7.73
CA HIS A 301 -10.75 -4.61 6.70
C HIS A 301 -12.12 -3.91 6.75
N VAL A 302 -12.63 -3.51 5.58
CA VAL A 302 -13.93 -2.82 5.45
C VAL A 302 -15.11 -3.83 5.40
N LEU A 303 -14.90 -5.06 5.93
CA LEU A 303 -15.86 -6.16 5.91
C LEU A 303 -16.91 -6.10 7.01
#